data_AF-A0A1H5KC66-F1
#
_entry.id   AF-A0A1H5KC66-F1
#
_cell.length_a   1.000
_cell.length_b   1.000
_cell.length_c   1.000
_cell.angle_alpha   90.00
_cell.angle_beta   90.00
_cell.angle_gamma   90.00
#
_symmetry.space_group_name_H-M   'P 1'
#
loop_
_entity.id
_entity.type
_entity.pdbx_description
1 polymer ?
#
loop_
_entity_poly.entity_id
_entity_poly.type
_entity_poly.pdbx_seq_one_letter_code
_entity_poly.pdbx_strand_id
1 'polypeptide(L)'
;MTATVITAETLISRYADDIAYVAQQPPATDLVVLISQLDTATPRYETAGINGSEDLETASSHLDEALNSTDETSRNVFLRRAHDLLRPLVWDMTQEYRTAAGD
;
A
#
# COMPACT_ATOMS: atom_id res chain seq x y z
N MET A 1 -23.94 9.50 6.55
CA MET A 1 -22.83 8.77 5.91
C MET A 1 -21.79 8.56 7.00
N THR A 2 -21.64 7.34 7.51
CA THR A 2 -20.55 7.01 8.43
C THR A 2 -19.24 7.14 7.66
N ALA A 3 -18.42 8.13 8.02
CA ALA A 3 -17.07 8.19 7.49
C ALA A 3 -16.36 6.91 7.90
N THR A 4 -15.93 6.11 6.93
CA THR A 4 -15.09 4.94 7.21
C THR A 4 -13.83 5.47 7.90
N VAL A 5 -13.64 5.10 9.16
CA VAL A 5 -12.43 5.43 9.89
C VAL A 5 -11.30 4.63 9.25
N ILE A 6 -10.33 5.34 8.69
CA ILE A 6 -9.16 4.71 8.08
C ILE A 6 -8.19 4.35 9.21
N THR A 7 -8.07 3.06 9.51
CA THR A 7 -7.15 2.48 10.50
C THR A 7 -6.08 1.64 9.81
N ALA A 8 -4.97 1.35 10.49
CA ALA A 8 -3.96 0.42 9.99
C ALA A 8 -4.56 -0.93 9.58
N GLU A 9 -5.45 -1.49 10.40
CA GLU A 9 -6.18 -2.73 10.10
C GLU A 9 -7.01 -2.62 8.82
N THR A 10 -7.62 -1.46 8.58
CA THR A 10 -8.39 -1.21 7.35
C THR A 10 -7.50 -1.17 6.12
N LEU A 11 -6.30 -0.59 6.21
CA LEU A 11 -5.35 -0.59 5.10
C LEU A 11 -4.83 -2.00 4.82
N ILE A 12 -4.44 -2.73 5.88
CA ILE A 12 -3.96 -4.11 5.77
C ILE A 12 -5.03 -4.98 5.10
N SER A 13 -6.26 -4.97 5.61
CA SER A 13 -7.36 -5.75 5.03
C SER A 13 -7.69 -5.39 3.58
N ARG A 14 -7.35 -4.18 3.11
CA ARG A 14 -7.68 -3.73 1.75
C ARG A 14 -6.58 -3.98 0.75
N TYR A 15 -5.32 -3.93 1.18
CA TYR A 15 -4.18 -3.87 0.27
C TYR A 15 -3.18 -5.00 0.46
N ALA A 16 -3.20 -5.70 1.59
CA ALA A 16 -2.18 -6.70 1.91
C ALA A 16 -2.11 -7.82 0.87
N ASP A 17 -3.24 -8.38 0.41
CA ASP A 17 -3.21 -9.49 -0.55
C ASP A 17 -2.64 -9.09 -1.92
N ASP A 18 -3.06 -7.94 -2.44
CA ASP A 18 -2.63 -7.46 -3.75
C ASP A 18 -1.15 -7.05 -3.74
N ILE A 19 -0.71 -6.32 -2.73
CA ILE A 19 0.70 -5.94 -2.58
C ILE A 19 1.55 -7.18 -2.31
N ALA A 20 1.08 -8.12 -1.49
CA ALA A 20 1.80 -9.36 -1.20
C ALA A 20 1.97 -10.25 -2.42
N TYR A 21 0.98 -10.30 -3.32
CA TYR A 21 1.11 -10.97 -4.61
C TYR A 21 2.28 -10.40 -5.42
N VAL A 22 2.35 -9.07 -5.57
CA VAL A 22 3.45 -8.45 -6.33
C VAL A 22 4.78 -8.55 -5.59
N ALA A 23 4.79 -8.41 -4.27
CA ALA A 23 5.96 -8.62 -3.42
C ALA A 23 6.39 -10.09 -3.31
N GLN A 24 5.59 -11.04 -3.81
CA GLN A 24 5.81 -12.49 -3.70
C GLN A 24 6.12 -12.91 -2.25
N GLN A 25 5.29 -12.42 -1.34
CA GLN A 25 5.38 -12.62 0.10
C GLN A 25 4.01 -13.03 0.67
N PRO A 26 3.92 -13.54 1.90
CA PRO A 26 2.63 -13.73 2.58
C PRO A 26 1.93 -12.39 2.83
N PRO A 27 0.58 -12.30 2.84
CA PRO A 27 -0.13 -11.07 3.16
C PRO A 27 0.33 -10.42 4.46
N ALA A 28 0.53 -9.10 4.45
CA ALA A 28 0.87 -8.36 5.65
C ALA A 28 -0.17 -8.53 6.76
N THR A 29 0.28 -8.65 8.00
CA THR A 29 -0.58 -8.70 9.20
C THR A 29 -0.45 -7.45 10.08
N ASP A 30 0.53 -6.59 9.78
CA ASP A 30 0.78 -5.35 10.47
C ASP A 30 1.34 -4.30 9.50
N LEU A 31 1.44 -3.06 9.99
CA LEU A 31 1.84 -1.91 9.17
C LEU A 31 3.31 -1.99 8.74
N VAL A 32 4.18 -2.57 9.57
CA VAL A 32 5.62 -2.70 9.28
C VAL A 32 5.81 -3.63 8.08
N VAL A 33 5.11 -4.78 8.09
CA VAL A 33 5.15 -5.72 6.97
C VAL A 33 4.57 -5.10 5.71
N LEU A 34 3.47 -4.33 5.82
CA LEU A 34 2.86 -3.66 4.67
C LEU A 34 3.81 -2.63 4.01
N ILE A 35 4.52 -1.84 4.81
CA ILE A 35 5.55 -0.89 4.35
C ILE A 35 6.65 -1.65 3.61
N SER A 36 7.21 -2.70 4.24
CA SER A 36 8.27 -3.51 3.62
C SER A 36 7.81 -4.17 2.30
N GLN A 37 6.54 -4.54 2.20
CA GLN A 37 5.94 -5.09 0.99
C GLN A 37 5.83 -4.06 -0.12
N LEU A 38 5.41 -2.82 0.21
CA LEU A 38 5.40 -1.72 -0.76
C LEU A 38 6.80 -1.48 -1.33
N ASP A 39 7.81 -1.38 -0.47
CA ASP A 39 9.21 -1.20 -0.89
C ASP A 39 9.72 -2.34 -1.79
N THR A 40 9.18 -3.55 -1.61
CA THR A 40 9.49 -4.72 -2.45
C THR A 40 8.70 -4.73 -3.76
N ALA A 41 7.45 -4.29 -3.73
CA ALA A 41 6.53 -4.33 -4.87
C ALA A 41 6.83 -3.20 -5.87
N THR A 42 7.18 -2.00 -5.40
CA THR A 42 7.51 -0.82 -6.23
C THR A 42 8.49 -1.15 -7.37
N PRO A 43 9.71 -1.66 -7.14
CA PRO A 43 10.66 -1.94 -8.22
C PRO A 43 10.18 -3.04 -9.18
N ARG A 44 9.24 -3.90 -8.77
CA ARG A 44 8.67 -4.94 -9.62
C ARG A 44 7.61 -4.37 -10.57
N TYR A 45 6.79 -3.45 -10.08
CA TYR A 45 5.91 -2.66 -10.95
C TYR A 45 6.70 -1.88 -11.99
N GLU A 46 7.79 -1.22 -11.58
CA GLU A 46 8.67 -0.49 -12.48
C GLU A 46 9.31 -1.38 -13.54
N THR A 47 9.81 -2.55 -13.12
CA THR A 47 10.39 -3.54 -14.05
C THR A 47 9.37 -4.07 -15.04
N ALA A 48 8.10 -4.18 -14.63
CA ALA A 48 6.99 -4.55 -15.50
C ALA A 48 6.50 -3.40 -16.40
N GLY A 49 7.03 -2.17 -16.24
CA GLY A 49 6.61 -0.98 -16.99
C GLY A 49 5.26 -0.42 -16.56
N ILE A 50 4.80 -0.75 -15.35
CA ILE A 50 3.51 -0.30 -14.80
C ILE A 50 3.72 1.05 -14.09
N ASN A 51 2.92 2.04 -14.47
CA ASN A 51 2.99 3.39 -13.90
C ASN A 51 2.37 3.47 -12.51
N GLY A 52 2.84 4.37 -11.66
CA GLY A 52 2.33 4.60 -10.31
C GLY A 52 3.30 4.22 -9.18
N SER A 53 4.54 3.85 -9.49
CA SER A 53 5.57 3.52 -8.50
C SER A 53 5.88 4.69 -7.56
N GLU A 54 5.96 5.93 -8.06
CA GLU A 54 6.16 7.14 -7.22
C GLU A 54 5.04 7.33 -6.18
N ASP A 55 3.79 7.04 -6.54
CA ASP A 55 2.66 7.14 -5.62
C ASP A 55 2.70 6.02 -4.56
N LEU A 56 3.21 4.83 -4.91
CA LEU A 56 3.46 3.74 -3.95
C LEU A 56 4.57 4.08 -2.97
N GLU A 57 5.68 4.69 -3.44
CA GLU A 57 6.76 5.16 -2.56
C GLU A 57 6.26 6.25 -1.62
N THR A 58 5.47 7.20 -2.14
CA THR A 58 4.86 8.26 -1.33
C THR A 58 3.89 7.69 -0.30
N ALA A 59 3.09 6.68 -0.68
CA ALA A 59 2.23 5.97 0.25
C ALA A 59 3.03 5.26 1.35
N SER A 60 4.11 4.55 0.98
CA SER A 60 5.02 3.88 1.93
C SER A 60 5.60 4.88 2.94
N SER A 61 6.06 6.04 2.46
CA SER A 61 6.55 7.13 3.30
C SER A 61 5.50 7.65 4.29
N HIS A 62 4.25 7.83 3.86
CA HIS A 62 3.16 8.20 4.77
C HIS A 62 2.84 7.11 5.79
N LEU A 63 2.94 5.83 5.45
CA LEU A 63 2.74 4.75 6.41
C LEU A 63 3.87 4.70 7.45
N ASP A 64 5.11 4.98 7.05
CA ASP A 64 6.24 5.09 7.99
C ASP A 64 6.06 6.28 8.95
N GLU A 65 5.62 7.44 8.45
CA GLU A 65 5.27 8.58 9.29
C GLU A 65 4.12 8.25 10.26
N ALA A 66 3.11 7.50 9.81
CA ALA A 66 2.02 7.03 10.67
C ALA A 66 2.50 6.08 11.78
N LEU A 67 3.44 5.19 11.45
CA LEU A 67 4.04 4.22 12.38
C LEU A 67 4.85 4.94 13.47
N ASN A 68 5.61 5.96 13.10
CA ASN A 68 6.49 6.70 14.01
C ASN A 68 5.79 7.85 14.75
N SER A 69 4.54 8.18 14.41
CA SER A 69 3.81 9.28 15.03
C SER A 69 3.39 8.98 16.48
N THR A 70 3.70 9.91 17.38
CA THR A 70 3.27 9.88 18.78
C THR A 70 1.91 10.55 19.02
N ASP A 71 1.39 11.27 18.02
CA ASP A 71 0.11 11.98 18.06
C ASP A 71 -0.95 11.26 17.22
N GLU A 72 -2.10 10.98 17.81
CA GLU A 72 -3.16 10.22 17.14
C GLU A 72 -3.76 10.96 15.94
N THR A 73 -3.87 12.30 16.02
CA THR A 73 -4.40 13.11 14.91
C THR A 73 -3.49 13.01 13.69
N SER A 74 -2.18 13.17 13.90
CA SER A 74 -1.15 13.11 12.87
C SER A 74 -1.07 11.72 12.25
N ARG A 75 -1.07 10.66 13.08
CA ARG A 75 -1.16 9.27 12.62
C ARG A 75 -2.37 9.05 11.71
N ASN A 76 -3.55 9.52 12.11
CA ASN A 76 -4.78 9.36 11.31
C ASN A 76 -4.72 10.12 9.98
N VAL A 77 -4.08 11.30 9.95
CA VAL A 77 -3.85 12.06 8.72
C VAL A 77 -2.95 11.28 7.77
N PHE A 78 -1.85 10.73 8.28
CA PHE A 78 -0.91 9.95 7.47
C PHE A 78 -1.53 8.65 6.92
N LEU A 79 -2.25 7.90 7.75
CA LEU A 79 -3.00 6.71 7.30
C LEU A 79 -4.00 7.04 6.20
N ARG A 80 -4.70 8.19 6.32
CA ARG A 80 -5.63 8.65 5.31
C ARG A 80 -4.94 9.04 4.01
N ARG A 81 -3.82 9.75 4.07
CA ARG A 81 -3.04 10.13 2.88
C ARG A 81 -2.51 8.91 2.14
N ALA A 82 -1.94 7.95 2.86
CA ALA A 82 -1.52 6.68 2.27
C ALA A 82 -2.70 5.94 1.63
N HIS A 83 -3.86 5.88 2.32
CA HIS A 83 -5.06 5.27 1.75
C HIS A 83 -5.52 5.95 0.46
N ASP A 84 -5.53 7.29 0.41
CA ASP A 84 -5.97 8.06 -0.76
C ASP A 84 -5.05 7.86 -1.97
N LEU A 85 -3.75 7.62 -1.76
CA LEU A 85 -2.79 7.25 -2.81
C LEU A 85 -2.96 5.80 -3.28
N LEU A 86 -3.10 4.86 -2.33
CA LEU A 86 -3.19 3.42 -2.65
C LEU A 86 -4.51 3.05 -3.33
N ARG A 87 -5.62 3.67 -2.91
CA ARG A 87 -6.98 3.29 -3.33
C ARG A 87 -7.19 3.27 -4.85
N PRO A 88 -6.80 4.31 -5.62
CA PRO A 88 -7.00 4.30 -7.06
C PRO A 88 -6.00 3.44 -7.83
N LEU A 89 -4.90 3.00 -7.22
CA LEU A 89 -3.75 2.43 -7.94
C LEU A 89 -3.57 0.93 -7.70
N VAL A 90 -3.60 0.50 -6.45
CA VAL A 90 -3.13 -0.86 -6.06
C VAL A 90 -3.86 -1.96 -6.82
N TRP A 91 -5.19 -1.86 -6.95
CA TRP A 91 -5.96 -2.86 -7.68
C TRP A 91 -5.56 -2.91 -9.15
N ASP A 92 -5.62 -1.78 -9.85
CA ASP A 92 -5.35 -1.70 -11.29
C ASP A 92 -3.91 -2.13 -11.60
N MET A 93 -2.94 -1.62 -10.85
CA MET A 93 -1.53 -2.01 -10.98
C MET A 93 -1.33 -3.52 -10.75
N THR A 94 -2.00 -4.10 -9.76
CA THR A 94 -1.89 -5.54 -9.47
C THR A 94 -2.49 -6.38 -10.59
N GLN A 95 -3.63 -5.97 -11.17
CA GLN A 95 -4.23 -6.66 -12.32
C GLN A 95 -3.35 -6.58 -13.57
N GLU A 96 -2.74 -5.42 -13.82
CA GLU A 96 -1.75 -5.27 -14.89
C GLU A 96 -0.54 -6.18 -14.65
N TYR A 97 -0.05 -6.28 -13.42
CA TYR A 97 1.05 -7.15 -13.06
C TYR A 97 0.71 -8.64 -13.23
N ARG A 98 -0.50 -9.08 -12.84
CA ARG A 98 -1.00 -10.44 -13.09
C ARG A 98 -1.02 -10.75 -14.59
N THR A 99 -1.56 -9.82 -15.38
CA THR A 99 -1.61 -9.96 -16.85
C THR A 99 -0.21 -10.06 -17.46
N ALA A 100 0.75 -9.26 -16.99
CA ALA A 100 2.14 -9.30 -17.45
C ALA A 100 2.87 -10.59 -17.03
N ALA A 101 2.52 -11.16 -15.86
CA ALA A 101 3.05 -12.42 -15.36
C ALA A 101 2.43 -13.66 -16.05
N GLY A 102 1.28 -13.50 -16.73
CA GLY A 102 0.57 -14.56 -17.43
C GLY A 102 -0.46 -15.31 -16.57
N ASP A 103 -0.93 -14.71 -15.48
CA ASP A 103 -2.00 -15.20 -14.60
C ASP A 103 -3.40 -14.75 -15.05
#